data_AF-A0A318K1B6-F1
#
_entry.id   AF-A0A318K1B6-F1
#
_cell.length_a   1.000
_cell.length_b   1.000
_cell.length_c   1.000
_cell.angle_alpha   90.00
_cell.angle_beta   90.00
_cell.angle_gamma   90.00
#
_symmetry.space_group_name_H-M   'P 1'
#
loop_
_entity.id
_entity.type
_entity.pdbx_description
1 polymer ?
#
loop_
_entity_poly.entity_id
_entity_poly.type
_entity_poly.pdbx_seq_one_letter_code
_entity_poly.pdbx_strand_id
1 'polypeptide(L)'
;MTHPSDNDVLGEFLVSARSLAEYRAIFTLSDADLHGRILDCPGGAASFTAEANALGADVTAADPVYARPPDNLRDLAIAETDRGSHWATAHSARYRWDWYGSPQRHREIRHAAARRFGADLSAHPGRYVAAALPSLPFPDDSFDLALSSHLLFTYADRLDADFHLAALLELARVCAGEIRAYPLVDHLGNQHDDLVASLRKELEDKGIRTELRETGYEFHHGANTVLVLRP
;
A
#
# COMPACT_ATOMS: atom_id res chain seq x y z
N MET A 1 12.21 -9.31 -31.31
CA MET A 1 11.29 -8.61 -30.40
C MET A 1 10.17 -9.58 -30.09
N THR A 2 10.28 -10.30 -28.99
CA THR A 2 9.22 -11.18 -28.51
C THR A 2 8.13 -10.29 -27.92
N HIS A 3 6.95 -10.28 -28.55
CA HIS A 3 5.75 -9.72 -27.95
C HIS A 3 5.53 -10.39 -26.59
N PRO A 4 5.21 -9.65 -25.52
CA PRO A 4 4.71 -10.27 -24.30
C PRO A 4 3.45 -11.03 -24.67
N SER A 5 3.42 -12.33 -24.40
CA SER A 5 2.21 -13.13 -24.56
C SER A 5 1.10 -12.54 -23.69
N ASP A 6 -0.14 -12.51 -24.20
CA ASP A 6 -1.40 -12.07 -23.54
C ASP A 6 -1.71 -12.70 -22.15
N ASN A 7 -0.80 -13.50 -21.59
CA ASN A 7 -0.90 -14.16 -20.28
C ASN A 7 -0.16 -13.43 -19.13
N ASP A 8 0.49 -12.30 -19.38
CA ASP A 8 1.40 -11.63 -18.42
C ASP A 8 0.79 -10.36 -17.79
N VAL A 9 -0.48 -10.41 -17.37
CA VAL A 9 -1.15 -9.26 -16.72
C VAL A 9 -1.66 -9.63 -15.33
N LEU A 10 -1.19 -8.94 -14.29
CA LEU A 10 -1.70 -9.03 -12.91
C LEU A 10 -3.12 -8.43 -12.77
N GLY A 11 -3.82 -8.13 -13.86
CA GLY A 11 -5.10 -7.41 -13.83
C GLY A 11 -4.95 -5.89 -13.63
N GLU A 12 -6.07 -5.21 -13.39
CA GLU A 12 -6.13 -3.74 -13.32
C GLU A 12 -5.47 -3.19 -12.04
N PHE A 13 -5.94 -3.65 -10.88
CA PHE A 13 -5.37 -3.38 -9.57
C PHE A 13 -5.55 -4.64 -8.70
N LEU A 14 -4.57 -4.95 -7.85
CA LEU A 14 -4.63 -6.05 -6.89
C LEU A 14 -5.15 -5.56 -5.54
N VAL A 15 -6.22 -6.16 -5.03
CA VAL A 15 -6.66 -5.94 -3.64
C VAL A 15 -5.81 -6.80 -2.72
N SER A 16 -4.66 -6.27 -2.30
CA SER A 16 -3.69 -7.03 -1.54
C SER A 16 -4.02 -7.09 -0.05
N ALA A 17 -3.90 -8.27 0.55
CA ALA A 17 -3.86 -8.42 2.00
C ALA A 17 -2.40 -8.37 2.46
N ARG A 18 -2.04 -7.46 3.38
CA ARG A 18 -0.73 -7.41 4.05
C ARG A 18 -0.95 -7.30 5.55
N SER A 19 -0.11 -7.99 6.30
CA SER A 19 -0.12 -8.01 7.76
C SER A 19 0.57 -6.79 8.37
N LEU A 20 0.34 -6.55 9.67
CA LEU A 20 1.10 -5.56 10.44
C LEU A 20 2.62 -5.82 10.39
N ALA A 21 3.05 -7.09 10.43
CA ALA A 21 4.47 -7.44 10.32
C ALA A 21 5.06 -7.00 8.98
N GLU A 22 4.31 -7.14 7.88
CA GLU A 22 4.71 -6.63 6.57
C GLU A 22 4.74 -5.10 6.54
N TYR A 23 3.73 -4.43 7.10
CA TYR A 23 3.72 -2.96 7.19
C TYR A 23 4.89 -2.41 8.00
N ARG A 24 5.23 -3.04 9.14
CA ARG A 24 6.41 -2.68 9.94
C ARG A 24 7.69 -2.86 9.17
N ALA A 25 7.83 -3.95 8.42
CA ALA A 25 9.01 -4.19 7.60
C ALA A 25 9.11 -3.18 6.46
N ILE A 26 8.02 -2.98 5.70
CA ILE A 26 7.96 -2.05 4.55
C ILE A 26 8.28 -0.62 4.98
N PHE A 27 7.53 -0.10 5.94
CA PHE A 27 7.56 1.31 6.31
C PHE A 27 8.46 1.60 7.51
N THR A 28 9.24 0.62 7.98
CA THR A 28 10.09 0.72 9.17
C THR A 28 9.32 1.26 10.39
N LEU A 29 8.09 0.77 10.63
CA LEU A 29 7.23 1.25 11.72
C LEU A 29 7.70 0.70 13.07
N SER A 30 8.07 1.62 13.95
CA SER A 30 8.28 1.39 15.38
C SER A 30 6.96 1.41 16.14
N ASP A 31 7.00 1.05 17.43
CA ASP A 31 5.83 1.21 18.30
C ASP A 31 5.44 2.68 18.46
N ALA A 32 6.42 3.60 18.43
CA ALA A 32 6.17 5.04 18.50
C ALA A 32 5.35 5.53 17.29
N ASP A 33 5.61 4.99 16.09
CA ASP A 33 4.84 5.32 14.89
C ASP A 33 3.38 4.83 14.94
N LEU A 34 3.07 3.87 15.82
CA LEU A 34 1.70 3.37 16.02
C LEU A 34 0.92 4.16 17.07
N HIS A 35 1.41 5.34 17.46
CA HIS A 35 0.68 6.30 18.29
C HIS A 35 0.06 7.38 17.40
N GLY A 36 -1.16 7.81 17.75
CA GLY A 36 -1.88 8.84 17.00
C GLY A 36 -2.82 8.29 15.93
N ARG A 37 -3.30 9.19 15.07
CA ARG A 37 -4.26 8.93 13.99
C ARG A 37 -3.51 8.55 12.72
N ILE A 38 -3.78 7.36 12.20
CA ILE A 38 -3.06 6.79 11.05
C ILE A 38 -4.04 6.56 9.91
N LEU A 39 -3.65 6.98 8.71
CA LEU A 39 -4.33 6.66 7.48
C LEU A 39 -3.61 5.53 6.73
N ASP A 40 -4.34 4.48 6.36
CA ASP A 40 -3.90 3.44 5.43
C ASP A 40 -4.64 3.62 4.09
N CYS A 41 -3.97 4.19 3.09
CA CYS A 41 -4.59 4.56 1.82
C CYS A 41 -3.68 4.34 0.60
N PRO A 42 -4.03 3.44 -0.34
CA PRO A 42 -5.18 2.54 -0.26
C PRO A 42 -4.98 1.41 0.76
N GLY A 43 -6.04 1.06 1.49
CA GLY A 43 -5.99 0.00 2.50
C GLY A 43 -6.15 -1.43 1.98
N GLY A 44 -6.77 -1.62 0.80
CA GLY A 44 -6.98 -2.93 0.19
C GLY A 44 -7.67 -3.94 1.11
N ALA A 45 -7.06 -5.10 1.29
CA ALA A 45 -7.51 -6.13 2.24
C ALA A 45 -6.49 -6.34 3.37
N ALA A 46 -5.73 -5.31 3.71
CA ALA A 46 -4.68 -5.40 4.70
C ALA A 46 -5.25 -5.63 6.11
N SER A 47 -4.63 -6.55 6.86
CA SER A 47 -4.92 -6.70 8.29
C SER A 47 -4.14 -5.72 9.15
N PHE A 48 -3.24 -4.91 8.58
CA PHE A 48 -2.56 -3.83 9.30
C PHE A 48 -3.54 -2.99 10.12
N THR A 49 -4.61 -2.49 9.50
CA THR A 49 -5.63 -1.68 10.18
C THR A 49 -6.22 -2.41 11.38
N ALA A 50 -6.62 -3.67 11.21
CA ALA A 50 -7.19 -4.50 12.28
C ALA A 50 -6.17 -4.76 13.41
N GLU A 51 -4.96 -5.18 13.05
CA GLU A 51 -3.91 -5.57 13.98
C GLU A 51 -3.37 -4.37 14.76
N ALA A 52 -3.17 -3.22 14.11
CA ALA A 52 -2.70 -2.00 14.76
C ALA A 52 -3.76 -1.44 15.72
N ASN A 53 -5.03 -1.41 15.32
CA ASN A 53 -6.12 -1.01 16.23
C ASN A 53 -6.23 -1.95 17.44
N ALA A 54 -6.01 -3.26 17.26
CA ALA A 54 -5.99 -4.21 18.37
C ALA A 54 -4.83 -3.96 19.36
N LEU A 55 -3.77 -3.26 18.93
CA LEU A 55 -2.66 -2.82 19.77
C LEU A 55 -2.86 -1.41 20.35
N GLY A 56 -4.02 -0.78 20.11
CA GLY A 56 -4.36 0.54 20.66
C GLY A 56 -4.02 1.73 19.75
N ALA A 57 -3.61 1.51 18.50
CA ALA A 57 -3.50 2.57 17.50
C ALA A 57 -4.89 3.04 17.04
N ASP A 58 -4.97 4.23 16.45
CA ASP A 58 -6.18 4.76 15.81
C ASP A 58 -5.98 4.76 14.28
N VAL A 59 -6.25 3.62 13.63
CA VAL A 59 -6.05 3.47 12.18
C VAL A 59 -7.37 3.49 11.45
N THR A 60 -7.46 4.38 10.45
CA THR A 60 -8.53 4.41 9.44
C THR A 60 -7.96 3.96 8.10
N ALA A 61 -8.63 3.00 7.46
CA ALA A 61 -8.31 2.59 6.10
C ALA A 61 -9.23 3.30 5.09
N ALA A 62 -8.68 3.74 3.97
CA ALA A 62 -9.44 4.31 2.86
C ALA A 62 -9.15 3.54 1.57
N ASP A 63 -10.19 3.06 0.89
CA ASP A 63 -10.06 2.34 -0.38
C ASP A 63 -11.39 2.33 -1.16
N PRO A 64 -11.41 2.50 -2.49
CA PRO A 64 -12.65 2.42 -3.27
C PRO A 64 -13.37 1.08 -3.13
N VAL A 65 -12.66 -0.02 -2.83
CA VAL A 65 -13.31 -1.33 -2.69
C VAL A 65 -14.29 -1.36 -1.52
N TYR A 66 -14.10 -0.53 -0.49
CA TYR A 66 -14.97 -0.50 0.71
C TYR A 66 -16.41 -0.05 0.42
N ALA A 67 -16.72 0.41 -0.80
CA ALA A 67 -18.10 0.64 -1.25
C ALA A 67 -18.90 -0.67 -1.45
N ARG A 68 -18.23 -1.82 -1.52
CA ARG A 68 -18.85 -3.14 -1.69
C ARG A 68 -19.40 -3.67 -0.36
N PRO A 69 -20.43 -4.55 -0.39
CA PRO A 69 -20.91 -5.23 0.82
C PRO A 69 -19.78 -6.00 1.54
N PRO A 70 -19.74 -6.01 2.88
CA PRO A 70 -18.67 -6.67 3.64
C PRO A 70 -18.44 -8.14 3.27
N ASP A 71 -19.49 -8.94 3.09
CA ASP A 71 -19.34 -10.34 2.71
C ASP A 71 -18.69 -10.50 1.32
N ASN A 72 -19.07 -9.66 0.36
CA ASN A 72 -18.44 -9.65 -0.97
C ASN A 72 -16.97 -9.25 -0.90
N LEU A 73 -16.61 -8.34 0.02
CA LEU A 73 -15.22 -7.93 0.23
C LEU A 73 -14.37 -9.01 0.90
N ARG A 74 -14.97 -9.79 1.81
CA ARG A 74 -14.31 -10.94 2.42
C ARG A 74 -13.97 -12.00 1.39
N ASP A 75 -14.92 -12.33 0.52
CA ASP A 75 -14.70 -13.28 -0.57
C ASP A 75 -13.68 -12.75 -1.58
N LEU A 76 -13.78 -11.47 -1.93
CA LEU A 76 -12.81 -10.80 -2.80
C LEU A 76 -11.39 -10.85 -2.23
N ALA A 77 -11.21 -10.56 -0.94
CA ALA A 77 -9.90 -10.55 -0.29
C ALA A 77 -9.20 -11.92 -0.37
N ILE A 78 -9.96 -13.01 -0.23
CA ILE A 78 -9.44 -14.38 -0.36
C ILE A 78 -9.07 -14.69 -1.82
N ALA A 79 -9.96 -14.36 -2.76
CA ALA A 79 -9.71 -14.58 -4.19
C ALA A 79 -8.49 -13.80 -4.71
N GLU A 80 -8.37 -12.53 -4.31
CA GLU A 80 -7.25 -11.66 -4.69
C GLU A 80 -5.93 -12.10 -4.04
N THR A 81 -6.00 -12.61 -2.81
CA THR A 81 -4.84 -13.25 -2.16
C THR A 81 -4.34 -14.45 -2.94
N ASP A 82 -5.25 -15.33 -3.40
CA ASP A 82 -4.87 -16.47 -4.23
C ASP A 82 -4.29 -16.05 -5.57
N ARG A 83 -4.91 -15.06 -6.22
CA ARG A 83 -4.45 -14.52 -7.50
C ARG A 83 -3.06 -13.89 -7.39
N GLY A 84 -2.84 -13.04 -6.40
CA GLY A 84 -1.54 -12.41 -6.14
C GLY A 84 -0.46 -13.41 -5.73
N SER A 85 -0.80 -14.41 -4.91
CA SER A 85 0.15 -15.46 -4.51
C SER A 85 0.53 -16.37 -5.68
N HIS A 86 -0.44 -16.72 -6.53
CA HIS A 86 -0.19 -17.49 -7.74
C HIS A 86 0.73 -16.72 -8.69
N TRP A 87 0.44 -15.44 -8.93
CA TRP A 87 1.28 -14.57 -9.75
C TRP A 87 2.72 -14.50 -9.22
N ALA A 88 2.90 -14.24 -7.93
CA ALA A 88 4.22 -14.14 -7.32
C ALA A 88 5.01 -15.46 -7.43
N THR A 89 4.31 -16.59 -7.28
CA THR A 89 4.92 -17.92 -7.42
C THR A 89 5.31 -18.21 -8.88
N ALA A 90 4.43 -17.91 -9.83
CA ALA A 90 4.70 -18.11 -11.27
C ALA A 90 5.87 -17.22 -11.76
N HIS A 91 6.01 -16.03 -11.17
CA HIS A 91 7.06 -15.07 -11.49
C HIS A 91 8.15 -15.03 -10.41
N SER A 92 8.45 -16.17 -9.78
CA SER A 92 9.34 -16.25 -8.61
C SER A 92 10.70 -15.57 -8.81
N ALA A 93 11.22 -15.49 -10.04
CA ALA A 93 12.49 -14.82 -10.33
C ALA A 93 12.46 -13.29 -10.12
N ARG A 94 11.27 -12.68 -10.02
CA ARG A 94 11.09 -11.25 -9.72
C ARG A 94 11.10 -10.96 -8.20
N TYR A 95 11.04 -12.00 -7.37
CA TYR A 95 10.85 -11.88 -5.93
C TYR A 95 11.96 -12.52 -5.10
N ARG A 96 12.26 -11.93 -3.95
CA ARG A 96 13.12 -12.50 -2.91
C ARG A 96 12.27 -13.15 -1.84
N TRP A 97 12.53 -14.42 -1.58
CA TRP A 97 11.72 -15.19 -0.64
C TRP A 97 12.28 -15.20 0.78
N ASP A 98 13.46 -14.63 1.05
CA ASP A 98 14.16 -14.72 2.34
C ASP A 98 13.28 -14.34 3.54
N TRP A 99 12.50 -13.26 3.42
CA TRP A 99 11.59 -12.79 4.48
C TRP A 99 10.44 -13.77 4.75
N TYR A 100 9.93 -14.41 3.70
CA TYR A 100 8.81 -15.36 3.81
C TYR A 100 9.28 -16.81 3.99
N GLY A 101 10.53 -17.13 3.65
CA GLY A 101 11.08 -18.48 3.55
C GLY A 101 10.62 -19.27 2.31
N SER A 102 9.35 -19.16 1.91
CA SER A 102 8.81 -19.87 0.73
C SER A 102 7.54 -19.23 0.15
N PRO A 103 7.19 -19.53 -1.12
CA PRO A 103 5.90 -19.11 -1.71
C PRO A 103 4.67 -19.62 -0.94
N GLN A 104 4.75 -20.83 -0.38
CA GLN A 104 3.69 -21.40 0.44
C GLN A 104 3.49 -20.57 1.71
N ARG A 105 4.59 -20.22 2.39
CA ARG A 105 4.52 -19.42 3.61
C ARG A 105 4.05 -17.99 3.35
N HIS A 106 4.46 -17.39 2.24
CA HIS A 106 3.88 -16.12 1.76
C HIS A 106 2.36 -16.23 1.62
N ARG A 107 1.87 -17.24 0.90
CA ARG A 107 0.42 -17.46 0.72
C ARG A 107 -0.31 -17.63 2.06
N GLU A 108 0.25 -18.41 2.99
CA GLU A 108 -0.33 -18.59 4.33
C GLU A 108 -0.46 -17.27 5.11
N ILE A 109 0.60 -16.46 5.11
CA ILE A 109 0.60 -15.15 5.79
C ILE A 109 -0.46 -14.23 5.18
N ARG A 110 -0.53 -14.20 3.85
CA ARG A 110 -1.48 -13.35 3.11
C ARG A 110 -2.93 -13.78 3.34
N HIS A 111 -3.21 -15.09 3.38
CA HIS A 111 -4.54 -15.61 3.74
C HIS A 111 -4.91 -15.29 5.18
N ALA A 112 -3.96 -15.41 6.12
CA ALA A 112 -4.20 -15.03 7.51
C ALA A 112 -4.53 -13.53 7.63
N ALA A 113 -3.82 -12.68 6.90
CA ALA A 113 -4.12 -11.25 6.82
C ALA A 113 -5.52 -11.00 6.25
N ALA A 114 -5.87 -11.58 5.10
CA ALA A 114 -7.19 -11.41 4.48
C ALA A 114 -8.35 -11.83 5.43
N ARG A 115 -8.17 -12.92 6.18
CA ARG A 115 -9.18 -13.37 7.16
C ARG A 115 -9.31 -12.41 8.34
N ARG A 116 -8.20 -11.88 8.86
CA ARG A 116 -8.22 -10.87 9.94
C ARG A 116 -8.86 -9.57 9.49
N PHE A 117 -8.51 -9.08 8.30
CA PHE A 117 -9.19 -7.96 7.66
C PHE A 117 -10.70 -8.20 7.59
N GLY A 118 -11.12 -9.35 7.06
CA GLY A 118 -12.54 -9.65 6.89
C GLY A 118 -13.33 -9.73 8.21
N ALA A 119 -12.70 -10.28 9.26
CA ALA A 119 -13.29 -10.31 10.59
C ALA A 119 -13.42 -8.91 11.20
N ASP A 120 -12.38 -8.07 11.07
CA ASP A 120 -12.40 -6.71 11.59
C ASP A 120 -13.35 -5.79 10.82
N LEU A 121 -13.42 -5.92 9.49
CA LEU A 121 -14.41 -5.21 8.65
C LEU A 121 -15.85 -5.48 9.12
N SER A 122 -16.13 -6.72 9.53
CA SER A 122 -17.46 -7.11 10.01
C SER A 122 -17.75 -6.54 11.41
N ALA A 123 -16.74 -6.53 12.29
CA ALA A 123 -16.89 -6.08 13.67
C ALA A 123 -16.81 -4.56 13.83
N HIS A 124 -16.01 -3.89 12.99
CA HIS A 124 -15.65 -2.48 13.09
C HIS A 124 -15.70 -1.78 11.71
N PRO A 125 -16.84 -1.83 11.00
CA PRO A 125 -16.94 -1.28 9.64
C PRO A 125 -16.59 0.22 9.56
N GLY A 126 -16.75 0.97 10.65
CA GLY A 126 -16.42 2.40 10.70
C GLY A 126 -14.93 2.73 10.52
N ARG A 127 -14.02 1.74 10.62
CA ARG A 127 -12.58 1.92 10.34
C ARG A 127 -12.26 1.91 8.83
N TYR A 128 -13.22 1.53 7.99
CA TYR A 128 -13.02 1.29 6.56
C TYR A 128 -13.87 2.26 5.73
N VAL A 129 -13.23 3.26 5.15
CA VAL A 129 -13.89 4.36 4.44
C VAL A 129 -13.79 4.17 2.92
N ALA A 130 -14.94 4.08 2.25
CA ALA A 130 -15.01 4.04 0.80
C ALA A 130 -14.57 5.40 0.19
N ALA A 131 -13.33 5.48 -0.26
CA ALA A 131 -12.72 6.69 -0.81
C ALA A 131 -11.53 6.33 -1.71
N ALA A 132 -11.17 7.21 -2.65
CA ALA A 132 -10.09 6.98 -3.59
C ALA A 132 -9.19 8.21 -3.72
N LEU A 133 -7.89 7.99 -3.86
CA LEU A 133 -7.00 9.05 -4.30
C LEU A 133 -7.38 9.51 -5.72
N PRO A 134 -7.25 10.81 -6.04
CA PRO A 134 -6.64 11.88 -5.23
C PRO A 134 -7.68 12.72 -4.46
N SER A 135 -8.84 12.18 -4.06
CA SER A 135 -9.84 12.94 -3.31
C SER A 135 -10.41 12.14 -2.14
N LEU A 136 -9.94 12.48 -0.94
CA LEU A 136 -10.31 11.82 0.30
C LEU A 136 -11.31 12.67 1.09
N PRO A 137 -12.32 12.04 1.71
CA PRO A 137 -13.39 12.74 2.44
C PRO A 137 -12.95 13.13 3.86
N PHE A 138 -11.67 13.46 4.06
CA PHE A 138 -11.12 13.85 5.34
C PHE A 138 -10.78 15.35 5.34
N PRO A 139 -11.05 16.07 6.44
CA PRO A 139 -10.53 17.42 6.64
C PRO A 139 -9.00 17.47 6.56
N ASP A 140 -8.47 18.67 6.39
CA ASP A 140 -7.03 18.92 6.50
C ASP A 140 -6.52 18.46 7.89
N ASP A 141 -5.27 17.99 7.96
CA ASP A 141 -4.59 17.64 9.21
C ASP A 141 -5.31 16.59 10.09
N SER A 142 -6.10 15.73 9.45
CA SER A 142 -6.87 14.66 10.10
C SER A 142 -6.00 13.51 10.63
N PHE A 143 -4.77 13.36 10.11
CA PHE A 143 -3.88 12.26 10.44
C PHE A 143 -2.48 12.75 10.83
N ASP A 144 -1.81 11.94 11.65
CA ASP A 144 -0.44 12.18 12.10
C ASP A 144 0.56 11.33 11.28
N LEU A 145 0.08 10.22 10.70
CA LEU A 145 0.82 9.36 9.77
C LEU A 145 -0.09 8.88 8.63
N ALA A 146 0.36 8.97 7.38
CA ALA A 146 -0.33 8.36 6.25
C ALA A 146 0.59 7.35 5.52
N LEU A 147 0.06 6.16 5.27
CA LEU A 147 0.76 5.07 4.62
C LEU A 147 0.07 4.75 3.29
N SER A 148 0.83 4.86 2.19
CA SER A 148 0.40 4.41 0.87
C SER A 148 1.27 3.26 0.43
N SER A 149 0.71 2.06 0.43
CA SER A 149 1.40 0.87 -0.07
C SER A 149 1.30 0.78 -1.60
N HIS A 150 1.24 -0.43 -2.15
CA HIS A 150 1.52 -0.76 -3.56
C HIS A 150 0.42 -0.30 -4.54
N LEU A 151 0.23 1.01 -4.65
CA LEU A 151 -0.64 1.67 -5.62
C LEU A 151 0.17 2.56 -6.54
N LEU A 152 0.62 3.72 -6.03
CA LEU A 152 1.12 4.85 -6.83
C LEU A 152 2.11 4.38 -7.90
N PHE A 153 3.28 3.91 -7.47
CA PHE A 153 4.34 3.54 -8.41
C PHE A 153 4.21 2.12 -8.98
N THR A 154 3.55 1.21 -8.27
CA THR A 154 3.32 -0.17 -8.77
C THR A 154 2.52 -0.18 -10.08
N TYR A 155 1.61 0.79 -10.23
CA TYR A 155 0.73 0.94 -11.40
C TYR A 155 1.01 2.24 -12.17
N ALA A 156 2.25 2.73 -12.18
CA ALA A 156 2.63 3.91 -12.96
C ALA A 156 2.55 3.71 -14.48
N ASP A 157 2.28 2.48 -14.95
CA ASP A 157 1.94 2.18 -16.34
C ASP A 157 0.53 2.65 -16.74
N ARG A 158 -0.35 2.90 -15.76
CA ARG A 158 -1.75 3.32 -15.98
C ARG A 158 -2.20 4.50 -15.09
N LEU A 159 -1.39 4.88 -14.09
CA LEU A 159 -1.54 6.11 -13.32
C LEU A 159 -0.54 7.12 -13.87
N ASP A 160 -1.01 8.23 -14.43
CA ASP A 160 -0.13 9.26 -15.01
C ASP A 160 0.52 10.15 -13.93
N ALA A 161 1.48 10.99 -14.35
CA ALA A 161 2.22 11.86 -13.44
C ALA A 161 1.31 12.88 -12.73
N ASP A 162 0.26 13.35 -13.38
CA ASP A 162 -0.70 14.30 -12.81
C ASP A 162 -1.49 13.64 -11.66
N PHE A 163 -1.93 12.40 -11.85
CA PHE A 163 -2.54 11.61 -10.77
C PHE A 163 -1.59 11.42 -9.59
N HIS A 164 -0.32 11.07 -9.86
CA HIS A 164 0.67 10.88 -8.79
C HIS A 164 0.86 12.14 -7.96
N LEU A 165 1.04 13.29 -8.61
CA LEU A 165 1.20 14.56 -7.91
C LEU A 165 -0.05 14.91 -7.12
N ALA A 166 -1.24 14.78 -7.71
CA ALA A 166 -2.51 15.05 -7.04
C ALA A 166 -2.72 14.13 -5.82
N ALA A 167 -2.37 12.84 -5.94
CA ALA A 167 -2.50 11.87 -4.85
C ALA A 167 -1.53 12.17 -3.70
N LEU A 168 -0.29 12.51 -3.99
CA LEU A 168 0.70 12.88 -2.96
C LEU A 168 0.32 14.19 -2.27
N LEU A 169 -0.22 15.17 -3.01
CA LEU A 169 -0.74 16.41 -2.43
C LEU A 169 -1.97 16.17 -1.56
N GLU A 170 -2.86 15.26 -1.97
CA GLU A 170 -4.02 14.91 -1.17
C GLU A 170 -3.64 14.20 0.13
N LEU A 171 -2.67 13.28 0.09
CA LEU A 171 -2.12 12.66 1.29
C LEU A 171 -1.46 13.71 2.20
N ALA A 172 -0.71 14.66 1.62
CA ALA A 172 -0.11 15.77 2.35
C ALA A 172 -1.16 16.70 2.97
N ARG A 173 -2.29 16.94 2.30
CA ARG A 173 -3.39 17.77 2.80
C ARG A 173 -4.01 17.17 4.06
N VAL A 174 -4.28 15.87 4.06
CA VAL A 174 -4.97 15.20 5.19
C VAL A 174 -4.04 14.79 6.33
N CYS A 175 -2.72 14.85 6.14
CA CYS A 175 -1.74 14.35 7.11
C CYS A 175 -0.77 15.46 7.54
N ALA A 176 -0.89 15.90 8.79
CA ALA A 176 -0.04 16.96 9.36
C ALA A 176 1.40 16.49 9.68
N GLY A 177 1.61 15.18 9.82
CA GLY A 177 2.89 14.60 10.22
C GLY A 177 3.68 14.05 9.04
N GLU A 178 3.80 12.72 8.97
CA GLU A 178 4.65 12.06 7.98
C GLU A 178 3.82 11.19 7.02
N ILE A 179 4.11 11.27 5.73
CA ILE A 179 3.52 10.38 4.72
C ILE A 179 4.60 9.43 4.22
N ARG A 180 4.30 8.15 4.08
CA ARG A 180 5.21 7.13 3.54
C ARG A 180 4.55 6.42 2.36
N ALA A 181 5.14 6.55 1.17
CA ALA A 181 4.71 5.89 -0.05
C ALA A 181 5.70 4.80 -0.48
N TYR A 182 5.21 3.59 -0.76
CA TYR A 182 6.03 2.44 -1.15
C TYR A 182 5.26 1.48 -2.07
N PRO A 183 5.91 0.81 -3.03
CA PRO A 183 7.32 0.94 -3.41
C PRO A 183 7.52 2.10 -4.38
N LEU A 184 8.75 2.30 -4.87
CA LEU A 184 9.08 3.22 -5.97
C LEU A 184 9.39 2.49 -7.29
N VAL A 185 8.98 1.23 -7.39
CA VAL A 185 9.09 0.40 -8.60
C VAL A 185 7.72 -0.01 -9.13
N ASP A 186 7.64 -0.30 -10.43
CA ASP A 186 6.46 -0.91 -11.05
C ASP A 186 6.27 -2.38 -10.61
N HIS A 187 5.20 -3.00 -11.12
CA HIS A 187 4.88 -4.41 -10.92
C HIS A 187 5.85 -5.39 -11.61
N LEU A 188 6.79 -4.91 -12.44
CA LEU A 188 7.86 -5.69 -13.08
C LEU A 188 9.22 -5.54 -12.38
N GLY A 189 9.38 -4.54 -11.51
CA GLY A 189 10.57 -4.25 -10.72
C GLY A 189 11.42 -3.11 -11.29
N ASN A 190 10.91 -2.38 -12.29
CA ASN A 190 11.62 -1.24 -12.86
C ASN A 190 11.49 0.00 -11.97
N GLN A 191 12.59 0.73 -11.80
CA GLN A 191 12.63 1.97 -11.05
C GLN A 191 11.92 3.11 -11.82
N HIS A 192 11.34 4.04 -11.07
CA HIS A 192 10.70 5.25 -11.58
C HIS A 192 11.50 6.52 -11.28
N ASP A 193 12.82 6.49 -11.44
CA ASP A 193 13.72 7.56 -11.01
C ASP A 193 13.34 8.95 -11.54
N ASP A 194 13.02 9.06 -12.84
CA ASP A 194 12.63 10.34 -13.46
C ASP A 194 11.28 10.86 -12.92
N LEU A 195 10.29 9.98 -12.76
CA LEU A 195 8.99 10.32 -12.19
C LEU A 195 9.15 10.73 -10.73
N VAL A 196 9.89 9.96 -9.93
CA VAL A 196 10.17 10.28 -8.53
C VAL A 196 10.90 11.63 -8.41
N ALA A 197 11.92 11.88 -9.24
CA ALA A 197 12.64 13.14 -9.24
C ALA A 197 11.74 14.34 -9.58
N SER A 198 10.88 14.20 -10.60
CA SER A 198 9.94 15.26 -10.98
C SER A 198 8.91 15.54 -9.88
N LEU A 199 8.30 14.50 -9.29
CA LEU A 199 7.33 14.64 -8.20
C LEU A 199 7.95 15.30 -6.96
N ARG A 200 9.17 14.90 -6.59
CA ARG A 200 9.88 15.49 -5.44
C ARG A 200 10.14 16.98 -5.63
N LYS A 201 10.49 17.40 -6.85
CA LYS A 201 10.67 18.81 -7.20
C LYS A 201 9.35 19.58 -7.10
N GLU A 202 8.27 19.06 -7.69
CA GLU A 202 6.95 19.69 -7.61
C GLU A 202 6.42 19.81 -6.17
N LEU A 203 6.70 18.82 -5.33
CA LEU A 203 6.37 18.86 -3.90
C LEU A 203 7.22 19.90 -3.15
N GLU A 204 8.52 19.99 -3.44
CA GLU A 204 9.41 21.00 -2.86
C GLU A 204 8.97 22.43 -3.23
N ASP A 205 8.61 22.66 -4.50
CA ASP A 205 8.09 23.95 -4.99
C ASP A 205 6.76 24.35 -4.29
N LYS A 206 6.05 23.37 -3.70
CA LYS A 206 4.84 23.56 -2.89
C LYS A 206 5.10 23.57 -1.38
N GLY A 207 6.36 23.54 -0.96
CA GLY A 207 6.79 23.60 0.44
C GLY A 207 6.82 22.26 1.18
N ILE A 208 6.52 21.14 0.50
CA ILE A 208 6.49 19.80 1.10
C ILE A 208 7.88 19.16 0.97
N ARG A 209 8.52 18.87 2.10
CA ARG A 209 9.86 18.25 2.11
C ARG A 209 9.77 16.77 1.81
N THR A 210 10.73 16.25 1.04
CA THR A 210 10.77 14.83 0.67
C THR A 210 12.11 14.17 0.98
N GLU A 211 12.07 12.90 1.40
CA GLU A 211 13.22 12.04 1.71
C GLU A 211 13.02 10.68 1.03
N LEU A 212 14.09 10.10 0.48
CA LEU A 212 14.11 8.70 0.06
C LEU A 212 14.75 7.88 1.18
N ARG A 213 13.97 6.99 1.80
CA ARG A 213 14.41 6.18 2.93
C ARG A 213 14.51 4.71 2.52
N GLU A 214 15.66 4.11 2.76
CA GLU A 214 15.83 2.67 2.55
C GLU A 214 15.05 1.85 3.58
N THR A 215 14.52 0.73 3.13
CA THR A 215 13.90 -0.30 3.98
C THR A 215 14.62 -1.63 3.79
N GLY A 216 14.74 -2.39 4.89
CA GLY A 216 15.25 -3.77 4.84
C GLY A 216 14.29 -4.77 4.20
N TYR A 217 13.07 -4.35 3.85
CA TYR A 217 12.11 -5.17 3.15
C TYR A 217 12.30 -5.06 1.63
N GLU A 218 12.68 -6.16 0.98
CA GLU A 218 12.84 -6.23 -0.47
C GLU A 218 12.21 -7.53 -1.02
N PHE A 219 10.91 -7.73 -0.81
CA PHE A 219 10.22 -8.89 -1.37
C PHE A 219 10.21 -8.86 -2.90
N HIS A 220 9.97 -7.69 -3.50
CA HIS A 220 10.10 -7.48 -4.93
C HIS A 220 11.48 -6.89 -5.21
N HIS A 221 12.22 -7.44 -6.19
CA HIS A 221 13.57 -6.96 -6.48
C HIS A 221 13.59 -5.44 -6.75
N GLY A 222 14.50 -4.73 -6.09
CA GLY A 222 14.62 -3.27 -6.21
C GLY A 222 13.57 -2.46 -5.43
N ALA A 223 12.56 -3.10 -4.85
CA ALA A 223 11.57 -2.44 -4.00
C ALA A 223 12.10 -2.27 -2.56
N ASN A 224 13.14 -1.46 -2.37
CA ASN A 224 13.81 -1.27 -1.09
C ASN A 224 13.81 0.19 -0.61
N THR A 225 13.01 1.05 -1.24
CA THR A 225 12.97 2.49 -0.94
C THR A 225 11.54 2.96 -0.72
N VAL A 226 11.36 3.78 0.31
CA VAL A 226 10.13 4.48 0.68
C VAL A 226 10.31 5.96 0.38
N LEU A 227 9.35 6.58 -0.31
CA LEU A 227 9.26 8.03 -0.41
C LEU A 227 8.56 8.57 0.83
N VAL A 228 9.25 9.43 1.58
CA VAL A 228 8.75 10.07 2.79
C VAL A 228 8.46 11.54 2.49
N LEU A 229 7.26 12.03 2.85
CA LEU A 229 6.87 13.44 2.71
C LEU A 229 6.59 14.03 4.09
N ARG A 230 6.90 15.32 4.24
CA ARG A 230 6.62 16.14 5.44
C ARG A 230 6.07 17.49 5.01
N PRO A 231 4.74 17.68 5.10
CA PRO A 231 4.06 18.93 4.78
C PRO A 231 4.47 20.10 5.68
#